data_AF-G5ADL0-F1
#
_entry.id   AF-G5ADL0-F1
#
_cell.length_a   1.000
_cell.length_b   1.000
_cell.length_c   1.000
_cell.angle_alpha   90.00
_cell.angle_beta   90.00
_cell.angle_gamma   90.00
#
_symmetry.space_group_name_H-M   'P 1'
#
loop_
_entity.id
_entity.type
_entity.pdbx_description
1 polymer ?
#
loop_
_entity_poly.entity_id
_entity_poly.type
_entity_poly.pdbx_seq_one_letter_code
_entity_poly.pdbx_strand_id
1 'polypeptide(L)'
;YADPTNAIPDATASDYLECFREVLNSAHDDVSSIVSSFQQHKGDTFRLEIAVKIQVIRKSRVMVYTFDLNPISLERVDVLEAKVKDLQGEVEALRLDAQETGKDNYYVMHEIQKELSSFREDLESRSVIISALRDELKAFRTQHETLPNLQLHSYS
;
A
#
# COMPACT_ATOMS: atom_id res chain seq x y z
N TYR A 1 -41.23 16.74 -10.00
CA TYR A 1 -42.33 16.41 -9.06
C TYR A 1 -43.58 16.23 -9.89
N ALA A 2 -44.30 15.12 -9.73
CA ALA A 2 -45.57 14.90 -10.42
C ALA A 2 -46.70 15.48 -9.56
N ASP A 3 -47.52 16.34 -10.13
CA ASP A 3 -48.70 16.91 -9.49
C ASP A 3 -49.97 16.22 -10.02
N PRO A 4 -51.13 16.32 -9.36
CA PRO A 4 -52.35 15.64 -9.80
C PRO A 4 -52.84 16.03 -11.20
N THR A 5 -52.36 17.15 -11.74
CA THR A 5 -52.72 17.63 -13.09
C THR A 5 -51.81 17.07 -14.18
N ASN A 6 -50.60 16.60 -13.83
CA ASN A 6 -49.63 16.01 -14.75
C ASN A 6 -49.38 14.51 -14.53
N ALA A 7 -49.87 13.96 -13.42
CA ALA A 7 -49.68 12.55 -13.07
C ALA A 7 -50.31 11.61 -14.10
N ILE A 8 -49.60 10.52 -14.37
CA ILE A 8 -50.15 9.41 -15.15
C ILE A 8 -51.06 8.62 -14.19
N PRO A 9 -52.31 8.31 -14.57
CA PRO A 9 -53.20 7.51 -13.73
C PRO A 9 -52.52 6.20 -13.34
N ASP A 10 -52.63 5.84 -12.06
CA ASP A 10 -52.05 4.63 -11.45
C ASP A 10 -50.51 4.53 -11.45
N ALA A 11 -49.79 5.54 -11.94
CA ALA A 11 -48.33 5.55 -11.91
C ALA A 11 -47.79 5.93 -10.53
N THR A 12 -46.90 5.09 -10.01
CA THR A 12 -46.15 5.29 -8.78
C THR A 12 -44.82 5.98 -9.07
N ALA A 13 -44.18 6.52 -8.03
CA ALA A 13 -42.83 7.11 -8.15
C ALA A 13 -41.79 6.11 -8.73
N SER A 14 -41.95 4.82 -8.45
CA SER A 14 -41.08 3.77 -9.01
C SER A 14 -41.24 3.65 -10.53
N ASP A 15 -42.46 3.78 -11.05
CA ASP A 15 -42.72 3.69 -12.50
C ASP A 15 -42.05 4.86 -13.26
N TYR A 16 -42.07 6.05 -12.68
CA TYR A 16 -41.31 7.20 -13.19
C TYR A 16 -39.80 6.93 -13.17
N LEU A 17 -39.27 6.30 -12.11
CA LEU A 17 -37.86 5.98 -12.00
C LEU A 17 -37.44 4.91 -13.01
N GLU A 18 -38.25 3.87 -13.21
CA GLU A 18 -37.98 2.82 -14.20
C GLU A 18 -37.97 3.38 -15.61
N CYS A 19 -38.93 4.26 -15.95
CA CYS A 19 -38.96 4.96 -17.23
C CYS A 19 -37.69 5.80 -17.44
N PHE A 20 -37.24 6.53 -16.42
CA PHE A 20 -36.01 7.30 -16.50
C PHE A 20 -34.78 6.40 -16.72
N ARG A 21 -34.73 5.28 -16.01
CA ARG A 21 -33.64 4.29 -16.12
C ARG A 21 -33.59 3.68 -17.52
N GLU A 22 -34.73 3.33 -18.10
CA GLU A 22 -34.81 2.81 -19.46
C GLU A 22 -34.25 3.80 -20.47
N VAL A 23 -34.59 5.08 -20.33
CA VAL A 23 -34.07 6.17 -21.19
C VAL A 23 -32.56 6.33 -21.06
N LEU A 24 -32.02 6.32 -19.83
CA LEU A 24 -30.58 6.41 -19.62
C LEU A 24 -29.83 5.21 -20.19
N ASN A 25 -30.42 4.02 -20.10
CA ASN A 25 -29.82 2.80 -20.65
C ASN A 25 -29.88 2.79 -22.20
N SER A 26 -30.97 3.29 -22.81
CA SER A 26 -31.09 3.40 -24.26
C SER A 26 -30.25 4.54 -24.87
N ALA A 27 -29.85 5.53 -24.05
CA ALA A 27 -28.96 6.62 -24.46
C ALA A 27 -27.62 6.12 -25.00
N HIS A 28 -27.18 4.93 -24.57
CA HIS A 28 -25.92 4.34 -25.00
C HIS A 28 -25.91 4.00 -26.51
N ASP A 29 -27.08 3.79 -27.10
CA ASP A 29 -27.22 3.41 -28.51
C ASP A 29 -27.41 4.62 -29.44
N ASP A 30 -28.09 5.68 -28.98
CA ASP A 30 -28.23 6.95 -29.70
C ASP A 30 -28.50 8.12 -28.74
N VAL A 31 -27.45 8.86 -28.41
CA VAL A 31 -27.49 10.02 -27.49
C VAL A 31 -28.37 11.17 -28.05
N SER A 32 -28.51 11.27 -29.38
CA SER A 32 -29.27 12.34 -30.02
C SER A 32 -30.80 12.20 -29.85
N SER A 33 -31.25 11.02 -29.41
CA SER A 33 -32.65 10.72 -29.14
C SER A 33 -33.18 11.40 -27.87
N ILE A 34 -32.30 11.80 -26.96
CA ILE A 34 -32.67 12.42 -25.67
C ILE A 34 -32.66 13.93 -25.81
N VAL A 35 -33.85 14.52 -25.77
CA VAL A 35 -34.00 15.97 -25.71
C VAL A 35 -33.62 16.42 -24.30
N SER A 36 -32.43 16.98 -24.14
CA SER A 36 -31.96 17.54 -22.87
C SER A 36 -31.58 19.01 -23.03
N SER A 37 -31.73 19.76 -21.94
CA SER A 37 -31.22 21.13 -21.84
C SER A 37 -30.48 21.30 -20.52
N PHE A 38 -29.38 22.03 -20.57
CA PHE A 38 -28.56 22.36 -19.41
C PHE A 38 -28.37 23.86 -19.38
N GLN A 39 -28.82 24.50 -18.30
CA GLN A 39 -28.80 25.95 -18.18
C GLN A 39 -28.56 26.38 -16.74
N GLN A 40 -27.98 27.56 -16.56
CA GLN A 40 -27.89 28.19 -15.25
C GLN A 40 -29.30 28.57 -14.77
N HIS A 41 -29.66 28.20 -13.55
CA HIS A 41 -31.03 28.40 -13.04
C HIS A 41 -31.12 29.56 -12.05
N LYS A 42 -30.49 29.43 -10.88
CA LYS A 42 -30.51 30.47 -9.83
C LYS A 42 -29.15 30.52 -9.12
N GLY A 43 -28.50 31.67 -9.16
CA GLY A 43 -27.14 31.81 -8.62
C GLY A 43 -26.19 30.81 -9.27
N ASP A 44 -25.46 30.06 -8.45
CA ASP A 44 -24.49 29.06 -8.91
C ASP A 44 -25.10 27.67 -9.14
N THR A 45 -26.42 27.53 -8.98
CA THR A 45 -27.13 26.27 -9.26
C THR A 45 -27.43 26.16 -10.75
N PHE A 46 -27.04 25.03 -11.32
CA PHE A 46 -27.38 24.64 -12.70
C PHE A 46 -28.62 23.76 -12.71
N ARG A 47 -29.36 23.78 -13.81
CA ARG A 47 -30.51 22.91 -14.00
C ARG A 47 -30.32 22.08 -15.26
N LEU A 48 -30.47 20.78 -15.08
CA LEU A 48 -30.56 19.81 -16.16
C LEU A 48 -32.02 19.41 -16.31
N GLU A 49 -32.58 19.62 -17.50
CA GLU A 49 -33.90 19.13 -17.88
C GLU A 49 -33.77 18.06 -18.94
N ILE A 50 -34.45 16.94 -18.75
CA ILE A 50 -34.49 15.82 -19.69
C ILE A 50 -35.95 15.57 -20.06
N ALA A 51 -36.27 15.73 -21.34
CA ALA A 51 -37.60 15.52 -21.88
C ALA A 51 -37.67 14.18 -22.62
N VAL A 52 -38.61 13.35 -22.22
CA VAL A 52 -38.81 11.98 -22.72
C VAL A 52 -40.20 11.89 -23.33
N LYS A 53 -40.29 11.46 -24.59
CA LYS A 53 -41.57 11.14 -25.21
C LYS A 53 -41.99 9.73 -24.78
N ILE A 54 -43.17 9.64 -24.20
CA ILE A 54 -43.78 8.38 -23.76
C ILE A 54 -45.16 8.22 -24.41
N GLN A 55 -45.60 6.98 -24.57
CA GLN A 55 -46.94 6.68 -25.07
C GLN A 55 -47.80 6.13 -23.93
N VAL A 56 -48.82 6.89 -23.54
CA VAL A 56 -49.71 6.55 -22.43
C VAL A 56 -51.14 6.53 -22.93
N ILE A 57 -51.83 5.39 -22.79
CA ILE A 57 -53.23 5.20 -23.21
C ILE A 57 -53.45 5.71 -24.65
N ARG A 58 -52.58 5.26 -25.58
CA ARG A 58 -52.59 5.61 -27.02
C ARG A 58 -52.38 7.10 -27.34
N LYS A 59 -52.06 7.96 -26.37
CA LYS A 59 -51.66 9.35 -26.58
C LYS A 59 -50.16 9.51 -26.35
N SER A 60 -49.51 10.30 -27.21
CA SER A 60 -48.14 10.72 -27.00
C SER A 60 -48.10 11.81 -25.94
N ARG A 61 -47.27 11.64 -24.91
CA ARG A 61 -47.00 12.61 -23.85
C ARG A 61 -45.51 12.87 -23.76
N VAL A 62 -45.12 14.03 -23.24
CA VAL A 62 -43.73 14.35 -22.91
C VAL A 62 -43.62 14.42 -21.40
N MET A 63 -42.69 13.64 -20.86
CA MET A 63 -42.34 13.64 -19.45
C MET A 63 -41.03 14.40 -19.27
N VAL A 64 -41.01 15.38 -18.36
CA VAL A 64 -39.83 16.21 -18.12
C VAL A 64 -39.29 15.92 -16.74
N TYR A 65 -38.03 15.48 -16.68
CA TYR A 65 -37.26 15.33 -15.47
C TYR A 65 -36.39 16.56 -15.27
N THR A 66 -36.43 17.13 -14.08
CA THR A 66 -35.68 18.34 -13.74
C THR A 66 -34.76 18.05 -12.57
N PHE A 67 -33.47 18.32 -12.75
CA PHE A 67 -32.43 18.14 -11.74
C PHE A 67 -31.78 19.49 -11.46
N ASP A 68 -31.91 19.94 -10.21
CA ASP A 68 -31.18 21.11 -9.72
C ASP A 68 -29.82 20.65 -9.19
N LEU A 69 -28.76 21.10 -9.86
CA LEU A 69 -27.37 20.72 -9.65
C LEU A 69 -26.66 21.82 -8.85
N ASN A 70 -26.28 21.48 -7.63
CA ASN A 70 -25.50 22.39 -6.79
C ASN A 70 -24.04 22.41 -7.25
N PRO A 71 -23.39 23.59 -7.24
CA PRO A 71 -21.99 23.71 -7.59
C PRO A 71 -21.15 22.89 -6.61
N ILE A 72 -20.15 22.19 -7.14
CA ILE A 72 -19.14 21.51 -6.32
C ILE A 72 -18.15 22.61 -5.86
N SER A 73 -17.93 22.75 -4.55
CA SER A 73 -16.95 23.71 -4.04
C SER A 73 -15.52 23.28 -4.41
N LEU A 74 -14.84 24.08 -5.23
CA LEU A 74 -13.45 23.88 -5.66
C LEU A 74 -12.48 23.84 -4.47
N GLU A 75 -12.78 24.55 -3.38
CA GLU A 75 -11.98 24.58 -2.14
C GLU A 75 -11.74 23.18 -1.57
N ARG A 76 -12.72 22.27 -1.69
CA ARG A 76 -12.55 20.88 -1.23
C ARG A 76 -11.58 20.10 -2.11
N VAL A 77 -11.54 20.37 -3.41
CA VAL A 77 -10.61 19.72 -4.34
C VAL A 77 -9.19 20.21 -4.07
N ASP A 78 -9.00 21.53 -3.93
CA ASP A 78 -7.69 22.13 -3.63
C ASP A 78 -7.13 21.67 -2.28
N VAL A 79 -7.98 21.57 -1.24
CA VAL A 79 -7.59 21.04 0.08
C VAL A 79 -7.21 19.55 0.00
N LEU A 80 -7.95 18.77 -0.80
CA LEU A 80 -7.62 17.36 -1.01
C LEU A 80 -6.31 17.20 -1.79
N GLU A 81 -6.10 18.02 -2.81
CA GLU A 81 -4.85 18.04 -3.58
C GLU A 81 -3.65 18.40 -2.70
N ALA A 82 -3.79 19.43 -1.85
CA ALA A 82 -2.75 19.82 -0.89
C ALA A 82 -2.42 18.67 0.07
N LYS A 83 -3.44 18.02 0.66
CA LYS A 83 -3.24 16.87 1.56
C LYS A 83 -2.57 15.68 0.87
N VAL A 84 -2.93 15.39 -0.37
CA VAL A 84 -2.30 14.32 -1.16
C VAL A 84 -0.83 14.66 -1.41
N LYS A 85 -0.53 15.91 -1.74
CA LYS A 85 0.84 16.38 -1.96
C LYS A 85 1.68 16.31 -0.69
N ASP A 86 1.13 16.72 0.44
CA ASP A 86 1.80 16.64 1.75
C ASP A 86 2.12 15.18 2.11
N LEU A 87 1.16 14.27 1.96
CA LEU A 87 1.36 12.84 2.21
C LEU A 87 2.41 12.23 1.28
N GLN A 88 2.43 12.61 0.00
CA GLN A 88 3.47 12.17 -0.93
C GLN A 88 4.87 12.63 -0.51
N GLY A 89 4.98 13.87 -0.02
CA GLY A 89 6.24 14.41 0.51
C GLY A 89 6.74 13.64 1.74
N GLU A 90 5.84 13.33 2.67
CA GLU A 90 6.18 12.54 3.87
C GLU A 90 6.64 11.12 3.52
N VAL A 91 5.95 10.46 2.57
CA VAL A 91 6.33 9.11 2.11
C VAL A 91 7.71 9.10 1.46
N GLU A 92 8.04 10.09 0.62
CA GLU A 92 9.38 10.16 0.03
C GLU A 92 10.47 10.44 1.07
N ALA A 93 10.20 11.31 2.05
CA ALA A 93 11.13 11.56 3.15
C ALA A 93 11.41 10.27 3.95
N LEU A 94 10.35 9.55 4.35
CA LEU A 94 10.50 8.27 5.05
C LEU A 94 11.26 7.23 4.22
N ARG A 95 11.07 7.22 2.89
CA ARG A 95 11.78 6.31 1.99
C ARG A 95 13.27 6.64 1.90
N LEU A 96 13.63 7.91 1.89
CA LEU A 96 15.03 8.36 1.92
C LEU A 96 15.71 7.99 3.24
N ASP A 97 15.06 8.27 4.38
CA ASP A 97 15.56 7.93 5.71
C ASP A 97 15.77 6.42 5.86
N ALA A 98 14.83 5.60 5.38
CA ALA A 98 14.95 4.15 5.39
C ALA A 98 16.13 3.66 4.53
N GLN A 99 16.39 4.33 3.40
CA GLN A 99 17.51 3.98 2.52
C GLN A 99 18.86 4.36 3.14
N GLU A 100 18.96 5.53 3.78
CA GLU A 100 20.17 5.97 4.47
C GLU A 100 20.49 5.05 5.66
N THR A 101 19.51 4.80 6.51
CA THR A 101 19.62 3.85 7.63
C THR A 101 20.02 2.44 7.14
N GLY A 102 19.48 2.02 5.99
CA GLY A 102 19.84 0.75 5.36
C GLY A 102 21.31 0.66 4.93
N LYS A 103 21.88 1.76 4.42
CA LYS A 103 23.30 1.83 4.05
C LYS A 103 24.20 1.79 5.26
N ASP A 104 23.88 2.58 6.30
CA ASP A 104 24.67 2.61 7.53
C ASP A 104 24.70 1.24 8.20
N ASN A 105 23.54 0.59 8.29
CA ASN A 105 23.44 -0.77 8.81
C ASN A 105 24.25 -1.77 7.98
N TYR A 106 24.28 -1.63 6.65
CA TYR A 106 25.09 -2.48 5.78
C TYR A 106 26.59 -2.32 6.06
N TYR A 107 27.09 -1.08 6.19
CA TYR A 107 28.49 -0.83 6.52
C TYR A 107 28.87 -1.41 7.89
N VAL A 108 28.05 -1.17 8.91
CA VAL A 108 28.28 -1.70 10.26
C VAL A 108 28.30 -3.23 10.25
N MET A 109 27.35 -3.87 9.57
CA MET A 109 27.33 -5.34 9.46
C MET A 109 28.57 -5.88 8.75
N HIS A 110 28.99 -5.25 7.66
CA HIS A 110 30.16 -5.67 6.92
C HIS A 110 31.44 -5.57 7.78
N GLU A 111 31.60 -4.48 8.55
CA GLU A 111 32.76 -4.33 9.44
C GLU A 111 32.74 -5.38 10.56
N ILE A 112 31.59 -5.61 11.19
CA ILE A 112 31.43 -6.66 12.20
C ILE A 112 31.78 -8.04 11.61
N GLN A 113 31.35 -8.32 10.37
CA GLN A 113 31.60 -9.61 9.73
C GLN A 113 33.09 -9.81 9.42
N LYS A 114 33.80 -8.74 9.05
CA LYS A 114 35.24 -8.74 8.82
C LYS A 114 36.01 -9.01 10.12
N GLU A 115 35.67 -8.29 11.19
CA GLU A 115 36.27 -8.50 12.53
C GLU A 115 36.04 -9.92 13.04
N LEU A 116 34.82 -10.45 12.89
CA LEU A 116 34.50 -11.84 13.25
C LEU A 116 35.32 -12.87 12.46
N SER A 117 35.61 -12.60 11.19
CA SER A 117 36.42 -13.48 10.35
C SER A 117 37.87 -13.48 10.82
N SER A 118 38.44 -12.31 11.10
CA SER A 118 39.80 -12.19 11.65
C SER A 118 39.94 -12.88 13.01
N PHE A 119 38.97 -12.67 13.91
CA PHE A 119 39.00 -13.31 15.22
C PHE A 119 38.89 -14.84 15.13
N ARG A 120 38.11 -15.36 14.18
CA ARG A 120 38.03 -16.80 13.92
C ARG A 120 39.38 -17.38 13.50
N GLU A 121 40.10 -16.71 12.60
CA GLU A 121 41.42 -17.14 12.15
C GLU A 121 42.46 -17.14 13.28
N ASP A 122 42.43 -16.14 14.17
CA ASP A 122 43.29 -16.09 15.36
C ASP A 122 42.98 -17.24 16.33
N LEU A 123 41.69 -17.53 16.57
CA LEU A 123 41.28 -18.65 17.41
C LEU A 123 41.74 -20.00 16.86
N GLU A 124 41.62 -20.23 15.56
CA GLU A 124 42.12 -21.45 14.91
C GLU A 124 43.64 -21.57 15.04
N SER A 125 44.36 -20.47 14.80
CA SER A 125 45.82 -20.43 14.96
C SER A 125 46.25 -20.78 16.39
N ARG A 126 45.57 -20.23 17.40
CA ARG A 126 45.83 -20.56 18.81
C ARG A 126 45.48 -22.00 19.15
N SER A 127 44.40 -22.54 18.58
CA SER A 127 44.01 -23.94 18.76
C SER A 127 45.10 -24.92 18.32
N VAL A 128 45.76 -24.63 17.18
CA VAL A 128 46.89 -25.41 16.68
C VAL A 128 48.07 -25.37 17.66
N ILE A 129 48.43 -24.18 18.15
CA ILE A 129 49.54 -24.01 19.11
C ILE A 129 49.26 -24.76 20.42
N ILE A 130 48.05 -24.64 20.96
CA ILE A 130 47.65 -25.33 22.20
C ILE A 130 47.73 -26.85 22.00
N SER A 131 47.34 -27.36 20.84
CA SER A 131 47.42 -28.78 20.52
C SER A 131 48.87 -29.27 20.47
N ALA A 132 49.76 -28.52 19.82
CA ALA A 132 51.20 -28.84 19.77
C ALA A 132 51.84 -28.85 21.17
N LEU A 133 51.60 -27.81 21.98
CA LEU A 133 52.11 -27.73 23.36
C LEU A 133 51.61 -28.88 24.23
N ARG A 134 50.35 -29.31 24.03
CA ARG A 134 49.78 -30.46 24.74
C ARG A 134 50.50 -31.76 24.37
N ASP A 135 50.84 -31.95 23.10
CA ASP A 135 51.55 -33.13 22.63
C ASP A 135 53.00 -33.16 23.13
N GLU A 136 53.68 -32.00 23.14
CA GLU A 136 55.01 -31.85 23.76
C GLU A 136 54.99 -32.20 25.25
N LEU A 137 54.00 -31.71 26.00
CA LEU A 137 53.86 -32.00 27.43
C LEU A 137 53.62 -33.50 27.70
N LYS A 138 52.84 -34.17 26.86
CA LYS A 138 52.65 -35.63 26.95
C LYS A 138 53.96 -36.37 26.70
N ALA A 139 54.72 -35.98 25.67
CA ALA A 139 56.01 -36.59 25.36
C ALA A 139 57.00 -36.44 26.52
N PHE A 140 57.07 -35.24 27.12
CA PHE A 140 57.91 -34.98 28.29
C PHE A 140 57.53 -35.86 29.49
N ARG A 141 56.22 -36.02 29.75
CA ARG A 141 55.72 -36.87 30.83
C ARG A 141 56.10 -38.34 30.64
N THR A 142 55.95 -38.88 29.43
CA THR A 142 56.35 -40.26 29.13
C THR A 142 57.86 -40.49 29.26
N GLN A 143 58.67 -39.47 28.98
CA GLN A 143 60.13 -39.52 29.17
C GLN A 143 60.50 -39.53 30.66
N HIS A 144 59.77 -38.82 31.51
CA HIS A 144 60.01 -38.80 32.95
C HIS A 144 59.51 -40.08 33.66
N GLU A 145 58.41 -40.67 33.19
CA GLU A 145 57.88 -41.94 33.74
C GLU A 145 58.71 -43.18 33.34
N THR A 146 59.63 -43.06 32.37
CA THR A 146 60.50 -44.17 31.89
C THR A 146 61.90 -44.21 32.51
N LEU A 147 62.24 -43.27 33.41
CA LEU A 147 63.52 -43.31 34.15
C LEU A 147 63.43 -44.30 35.34
N PRO A 148 64.30 -45.32 35.43
CA PRO A 148 64.19 -46.33 36.47
C PRO A 148 64.61 -45.78 37.84
N ASN A 149 63.78 -46.06 38.86
CA ASN A 149 64.08 -45.84 40.27
C ASN A 149 65.40 -46.55 40.65
N LEU A 150 66.47 -45.77 40.82
CA LEU A 150 67.72 -46.26 41.39
C LEU A 150 67.53 -46.43 42.90
N GLN A 151 67.17 -47.65 43.30
CA GLN A 151 67.33 -48.09 44.69
C GLN A 151 68.80 -48.07 45.06
N LEU A 152 69.18 -47.14 45.94
CA LEU A 152 70.44 -47.21 46.70
C LEU A 152 70.38 -48.47 47.58
N HIS A 153 71.15 -49.50 47.24
CA HIS A 153 71.61 -50.47 48.21
C HIS A 153 73.09 -50.23 48.47
N SER A 154 73.36 -49.70 49.66
CA SER A 154 74.66 -49.81 50.32
C SER A 154 74.98 -51.29 50.53
N TYR A 155 76.25 -51.68 50.44
CA TYR A 155 76.98 -52.22 51.59
C TYR A 155 78.47 -52.47 51.23
N SER A 156 79.30 -51.99 52.16
CA SER A 156 80.67 -52.40 52.57
C SER A 156 81.75 -52.72 51.56
#